data_AF-F0WHX6-F1
#
_entry.id   AF-F0WHX6-F1
#
_cell.length_a   1.000
_cell.length_b   1.000
_cell.length_c   1.000
_cell.angle_alpha   90.00
_cell.angle_beta   90.00
_cell.angle_gamma   90.00
#
_symmetry.space_group_name_H-M   'P 1'
#
loop_
_entity.id
_entity.type
_entity.pdbx_description
1 polymer ?
#
loop_
_entity_poly.entity_id
_entity_poly.type
_entity_poly.pdbx_seq_one_letter_code
_entity_poly.pdbx_strand_id
1 'polypeptide(L)'
;MNILCGPFLYVMPECDAYYSFSQLLTRHCPRYMAPQLKGVEAGCALMDQCLKILDPELFDHLQAKGITARIYALPMILSLFACMPPLKQLLRVWDALFAIGVHFVVLLAVSHALLLREQLLQRDTDLMKILSVRYAPPLCADLLLSVAFQIMHRLPDDLLYKIARHTCDYPDSPKDLPYSKTTFELLLKRASLASSEKKSTKRTSSDYSKCKKCSNGLVHVTVNASDKHRGKRKYNVRPPWK
;
A
#
# COMPACT_ATOMS: atom_id res chain seq x y z
N MET A 1 8.74 -14.68 13.02
CA MET A 1 7.52 -14.24 13.72
C MET A 1 7.79 -13.73 15.14
N ASN A 2 8.79 -14.25 15.88
CA ASN A 2 9.12 -13.77 17.24
C ASN A 2 9.32 -12.25 17.34
N ILE A 3 9.94 -11.64 16.32
CA ILE A 3 10.18 -10.19 16.29
C ILE A 3 8.89 -9.36 16.26
N LEU A 4 7.80 -9.89 15.69
CA LEU A 4 6.50 -9.21 15.69
C LEU A 4 5.80 -9.34 17.05
N CYS A 5 6.06 -10.41 17.80
CA CYS A 5 5.46 -10.63 19.12
C CYS A 5 6.08 -9.72 20.19
N GLY A 6 7.37 -9.39 20.06
CA GLY A 6 8.12 -8.57 21.02
C GLY A 6 7.43 -7.25 21.41
N PRO A 7 7.03 -6.40 20.44
CA PRO A 7 6.35 -5.15 20.75
C PRO A 7 5.00 -5.34 21.46
N PHE A 8 4.25 -6.40 21.18
CA PHE A 8 3.00 -6.71 21.91
C PHE A 8 3.30 -7.03 23.37
N LEU A 9 4.20 -8.00 23.63
CA LEU A 9 4.59 -8.37 25.00
C LEU A 9 5.21 -7.22 25.79
N TYR A 10 5.78 -6.23 25.11
CA TYR A 10 6.31 -5.04 25.76
C TYR A 10 5.21 -4.09 26.28
N VAL A 11 4.08 -3.99 25.60
CA VAL A 11 3.02 -3.01 25.93
C VAL A 11 1.81 -3.62 26.65
N MET A 12 1.64 -4.94 26.63
CA MET A 12 0.47 -5.60 27.23
C MET A 12 0.80 -6.97 27.85
N PRO A 13 -0.03 -7.47 28.78
CA PRO A 13 0.12 -8.80 29.37
C PRO A 13 0.07 -9.93 28.32
N GLU A 14 0.63 -11.08 28.66
CA GLU A 14 0.80 -12.22 27.74
C GLU A 14 -0.49 -12.64 27.02
N CYS A 15 -1.60 -12.77 27.76
CA CYS A 15 -2.89 -13.19 27.19
C CYS A 15 -3.39 -12.19 26.15
N ASP A 16 -3.31 -10.89 26.45
CA ASP A 16 -3.73 -9.82 25.55
C ASP A 16 -2.78 -9.72 24.34
N ALA A 17 -1.48 -9.91 24.57
CA ALA A 17 -0.46 -9.90 23.52
C ALA A 17 -0.71 -11.04 22.52
N TYR A 18 -0.97 -12.25 23.03
CA TYR A 18 -1.31 -13.40 22.20
C TYR A 18 -2.58 -13.16 21.38
N TYR A 19 -3.65 -12.67 22.04
CA TYR A 19 -4.91 -12.40 21.36
C TYR A 19 -4.75 -11.32 20.27
N SER A 20 -4.09 -10.21 20.59
CA SER A 20 -3.86 -9.10 19.66
C SER A 20 -2.96 -9.52 18.48
N PHE A 21 -1.89 -10.26 18.75
CA PHE A 21 -1.02 -10.81 17.72
C PHE A 21 -1.76 -11.80 16.81
N SER A 22 -2.58 -12.70 17.38
CA SER A 22 -3.41 -13.62 16.61
C SER A 22 -4.39 -12.88 15.70
N GLN A 23 -5.04 -11.83 16.19
CA GLN A 23 -5.93 -10.99 15.39
C GLN A 23 -5.19 -10.23 14.28
N LEU A 24 -4.01 -9.68 14.57
CA LEU A 24 -3.15 -9.04 13.56
C LEU A 24 -2.91 -10.00 12.38
N LEU A 25 -2.45 -11.21 12.68
CA LEU A 25 -2.08 -12.19 11.67
C LEU A 25 -3.27 -12.77 10.91
N THR A 26 -4.37 -13.05 11.59
CA THR A 26 -5.51 -13.76 10.98
C THR A 26 -6.55 -12.84 10.35
N ARG A 27 -6.64 -11.57 10.79
CA ARG A 27 -7.64 -10.62 10.30
C ARG A 27 -7.05 -9.46 9.51
N HIS A 28 -5.94 -8.90 9.94
CA HIS A 28 -5.40 -7.67 9.35
C HIS A 28 -4.39 -7.93 8.23
N CYS A 29 -3.60 -9.00 8.32
CA CYS A 29 -2.67 -9.42 7.28
C CYS A 29 -2.57 -10.95 7.05
N PRO A 30 -3.70 -11.65 6.83
CA PRO A 30 -3.70 -13.11 6.62
C PRO A 30 -2.78 -13.56 5.48
N ARG A 31 -2.66 -12.75 4.42
CA ARG A 31 -1.80 -13.06 3.28
C ARG A 31 -0.30 -13.01 3.59
N TYR A 32 0.10 -12.42 4.72
CA TYR A 32 1.49 -12.43 5.18
C TYR A 32 1.86 -13.79 5.80
N MET A 33 0.86 -14.54 6.29
CA MET A 33 1.03 -15.91 6.79
C MET A 33 0.76 -16.97 5.73
N ALA A 34 0.26 -16.57 4.56
CA ALA A 34 0.02 -17.48 3.44
C ALA A 34 1.35 -18.11 2.95
N PRO A 35 1.29 -19.30 2.33
CA PRO A 35 2.46 -19.93 1.70
C PRO A 35 3.21 -18.94 0.79
N GLN A 36 4.55 -18.99 0.84
CA GLN A 36 5.45 -18.10 0.10
C GLN A 36 5.29 -16.61 0.42
N LEU A 37 4.65 -16.24 1.54
CA LEU A 37 4.51 -14.85 2.00
C LEU A 37 3.88 -13.95 0.91
N LYS A 38 2.88 -14.46 0.18
CA LYS A 38 2.28 -13.79 -0.99
C LYS A 38 1.88 -12.33 -0.74
N GLY A 39 1.46 -11.99 0.47
CA GLY A 39 1.17 -10.60 0.85
C GLY A 39 2.43 -9.75 0.91
N VAL A 40 3.47 -10.21 1.59
CA VAL A 40 4.76 -9.50 1.70
C VAL A 40 5.37 -9.29 0.32
N GLU A 41 5.38 -10.32 -0.52
CA GLU A 41 5.91 -10.24 -1.89
C GLU A 41 5.17 -9.23 -2.75
N ALA A 42 3.84 -9.21 -2.65
CA ALA A 42 3.03 -8.17 -3.29
C ALA A 42 3.35 -6.78 -2.74
N GLY A 43 3.59 -6.65 -1.43
CA GLY A 43 4.03 -5.42 -0.80
C GLY A 43 5.37 -4.91 -1.35
N CYS A 44 6.37 -5.79 -1.51
CA CYS A 44 7.65 -5.46 -2.14
C CYS A 44 7.47 -5.01 -3.60
N ALA A 45 6.67 -5.73 -4.39
CA ALA A 45 6.41 -5.34 -5.78
C ALA A 45 5.67 -3.99 -5.90
N LEU A 46 4.78 -3.68 -4.94
CA LEU A 46 4.09 -2.40 -4.87
C LEU A 46 5.03 -1.26 -4.44
N MET A 47 5.99 -1.55 -3.57
CA MET A 47 7.04 -0.60 -3.22
C MET A 47 7.86 -0.19 -4.45
N ASP A 48 8.32 -1.15 -5.26
CA ASP A 48 9.05 -0.84 -6.51
C ASP A 48 8.21 0.06 -7.44
N GLN A 49 6.91 -0.22 -7.57
CA GLN A 49 5.98 0.63 -8.35
C GLN A 49 5.85 2.05 -7.77
N CYS A 50 5.80 2.18 -6.44
CA CYS A 50 5.74 3.49 -5.78
C CYS A 50 7.04 4.27 -6.01
N LEU A 51 8.19 3.61 -5.83
CA LEU A 51 9.49 4.24 -5.99
C LEU A 51 9.69 4.74 -7.43
N LYS A 52 9.33 3.92 -8.43
CA LYS A 52 9.38 4.31 -9.84
C LYS A 52 8.56 5.56 -10.17
N ILE A 53 7.44 5.78 -9.47
CA ILE A 53 6.58 6.96 -9.68
C ILE A 53 7.10 8.18 -8.93
N LEU A 54 7.58 7.98 -7.70
CA LEU A 54 7.96 9.07 -6.80
C LEU A 54 9.38 9.59 -7.07
N ASP A 55 10.30 8.69 -7.40
CA ASP A 55 11.71 8.97 -7.64
C ASP A 55 12.28 8.00 -8.70
N PRO A 56 12.06 8.28 -10.00
CA PRO A 56 12.54 7.41 -11.08
C PRO A 56 14.07 7.33 -11.14
N GLU A 57 14.78 8.39 -10.75
CA GLU A 57 16.25 8.42 -10.74
C GLU A 57 16.80 7.38 -9.76
N LEU A 58 16.29 7.37 -8.52
CA LEU A 58 16.68 6.38 -7.52
C LEU A 58 16.25 4.97 -7.93
N PHE A 59 15.05 4.81 -8.50
CA PHE A 59 14.57 3.51 -8.99
C PHE A 59 15.49 2.94 -10.08
N ASP A 60 15.81 3.72 -11.11
CA ASP A 60 16.64 3.28 -12.23
C ASP A 60 18.07 2.99 -11.77
N HIS A 61 18.60 3.79 -10.83
CA HIS A 61 19.91 3.55 -10.22
C HIS A 61 19.98 2.18 -9.52
N LEU A 62 19.01 1.86 -8.66
CA LEU A 62 18.95 0.58 -7.96
C LEU A 62 18.73 -0.58 -8.94
N GLN A 63 17.86 -0.38 -9.94
CA GLN A 63 17.54 -1.39 -10.94
C GLN A 63 18.76 -1.72 -11.83
N ALA A 64 19.57 -0.73 -12.20
CA ALA A 64 20.81 -0.92 -12.95
C ALA A 64 21.83 -1.80 -12.20
N LYS A 65 21.77 -1.83 -10.87
CA LYS A 65 22.60 -2.68 -10.00
C LYS A 65 21.92 -4.02 -9.65
N GLY A 66 20.73 -4.29 -10.20
CA GLY A 66 19.96 -5.50 -9.91
C GLY A 66 19.32 -5.53 -8.52
N ILE A 67 19.23 -4.38 -7.84
CA ILE A 67 18.67 -4.28 -6.49
C ILE A 67 17.17 -3.99 -6.59
N THR A 68 16.35 -4.98 -6.26
CA THR A 68 14.88 -4.85 -6.20
C THR A 68 14.41 -4.61 -4.77
N ALA A 69 13.21 -4.03 -4.58
CA ALA A 69 12.62 -3.85 -3.25
C ALA A 69 12.53 -5.14 -2.44
N ARG A 70 12.37 -6.29 -3.11
CA ARG A 70 12.38 -7.61 -2.47
C ARG A 70 13.64 -7.83 -1.62
N ILE A 71 14.80 -7.34 -2.06
CA ILE A 71 16.07 -7.63 -1.40
C ILE A 71 16.17 -6.90 -0.05
N TYR A 72 15.83 -5.61 -0.02
CA TYR A 72 16.04 -4.77 1.16
C TYR A 72 14.77 -4.52 1.98
N ALA A 73 13.60 -4.48 1.34
CA ALA A 73 12.35 -4.13 2.01
C ALA A 73 11.58 -5.33 2.57
N LEU A 74 11.81 -6.54 2.04
CA LEU A 74 11.16 -7.75 2.56
C LEU A 74 11.29 -7.91 4.08
N PRO A 75 12.47 -7.79 4.72
CA PRO A 75 12.56 -7.90 6.18
C PRO A 75 11.76 -6.81 6.90
N MET A 76 11.74 -5.57 6.38
CA MET A 76 10.98 -4.47 6.97
C MET A 76 9.47 -4.69 6.83
N ILE A 77 9.00 -5.09 5.65
CA ILE A 77 7.58 -5.32 5.36
C ILE A 77 7.08 -6.55 6.14
N LEU A 78 7.81 -7.67 6.09
CA LEU A 78 7.45 -8.90 6.81
C LEU A 78 7.35 -8.68 8.32
N SER A 79 8.24 -7.87 8.89
CA SER A 79 8.27 -7.59 10.33
C SER A 79 7.51 -6.33 10.73
N LEU A 80 6.80 -5.67 9.80
CA LEU A 80 6.14 -4.38 10.06
C LEU A 80 7.08 -3.36 10.72
N PHE A 81 8.31 -3.25 10.23
CA PHE A 81 9.40 -2.44 10.79
C PHE A 81 9.95 -2.88 12.16
N ALA A 82 9.48 -3.98 12.75
CA ALA A 82 9.96 -4.42 14.07
C ALA A 82 11.45 -4.76 14.13
N CYS A 83 12.09 -4.97 12.99
CA CYS A 83 13.54 -5.13 12.90
C CYS A 83 14.33 -3.82 13.04
N MET A 84 13.68 -2.65 13.05
CA MET A 84 14.33 -1.34 13.08
C MET A 84 14.32 -0.76 14.51
N PRO A 85 15.48 -0.62 15.17
CA PRO A 85 15.57 0.04 16.48
C PRO A 85 15.44 1.57 16.35
N PRO A 86 15.06 2.32 17.40
CA PRO A 86 14.73 1.85 18.75
C PRO A 86 13.22 1.56 18.94
N LEU A 87 12.90 0.67 19.89
CA LEU A 87 11.53 0.21 20.16
C LEU A 87 10.54 1.36 20.43
N LYS A 88 10.94 2.40 21.18
CA LYS A 88 10.07 3.55 21.47
C LYS A 88 9.59 4.26 20.20
N GLN A 89 10.45 4.36 19.19
CA GLN A 89 10.10 4.98 17.90
C GLN A 89 9.25 4.03 17.06
N LEU A 90 9.55 2.73 17.10
CA LEU A 90 8.74 1.70 16.46
C LEU A 90 7.28 1.73 16.95
N LEU A 91 7.05 1.85 18.25
CA LEU A 91 5.70 1.92 18.82
C LEU A 91 4.89 3.10 18.24
N ARG A 92 5.51 4.28 18.07
CA ARG A 92 4.85 5.43 17.44
C ARG A 92 4.52 5.19 15.96
N VAL A 93 5.40 4.48 15.24
CA VAL A 93 5.12 4.05 13.87
C VAL A 93 3.96 3.04 13.85
N TRP A 94 3.90 2.14 14.83
CA TRP A 94 2.83 1.15 14.97
C TRP A 94 1.48 1.76 15.32
N ASP A 95 1.45 2.82 16.13
CA ASP A 95 0.22 3.58 16.39
C ASP A 95 -0.40 4.08 15.08
N ALA A 96 0.40 4.70 14.20
CA ALA A 96 -0.05 5.15 12.89
C ALA A 96 -0.39 3.97 11.95
N LEU A 97 0.44 2.92 11.96
CA LEU A 97 0.23 1.71 11.16
C LEU A 97 -1.12 1.06 11.49
N PHE A 98 -1.49 0.94 12.76
CA PHE A 98 -2.76 0.35 13.15
C PHE A 98 -3.95 1.30 12.99
N ALA A 99 -3.75 2.61 13.13
CA ALA A 99 -4.79 3.60 12.86
C ALA A 99 -5.21 3.63 11.38
N ILE A 100 -4.25 3.51 10.45
CA ILE A 100 -4.50 3.52 8.99
C ILE A 100 -4.81 2.11 8.49
N GLY A 101 -4.05 1.13 8.96
CA GLY A 101 -4.10 -0.28 8.61
C GLY A 101 -2.73 -0.81 8.16
N VAL A 102 -2.53 -2.13 8.34
CA VAL A 102 -1.23 -2.82 8.12
C VAL A 102 -0.64 -2.58 6.74
N HIS A 103 -1.47 -2.37 5.73
CA HIS A 103 -1.03 -2.09 4.37
C HIS A 103 -0.16 -0.82 4.26
N PHE A 104 -0.26 0.12 5.21
CA PHE A 104 0.54 1.34 5.26
C PHE A 104 2.05 1.06 5.37
N VAL A 105 2.45 -0.16 5.76
CA VAL A 105 3.85 -0.61 5.79
C VAL A 105 4.59 -0.41 4.46
N VAL A 106 3.89 -0.49 3.32
CA VAL A 106 4.50 -0.25 2.00
C VAL A 106 4.93 1.21 1.86
N LEU A 107 4.11 2.16 2.31
CA LEU A 107 4.45 3.58 2.27
C LEU A 107 5.57 3.92 3.27
N LEU A 108 5.59 3.27 4.42
CA LEU A 108 6.72 3.37 5.36
C LEU A 108 8.03 2.90 4.71
N ALA A 109 8.01 1.76 4.01
CA ALA A 109 9.18 1.23 3.30
C ALA A 109 9.67 2.18 2.21
N VAL A 110 8.77 2.72 1.38
CA VAL A 110 9.09 3.73 0.36
C VAL A 110 9.71 4.98 1.00
N SER A 111 9.11 5.48 2.07
CA SER A 111 9.59 6.67 2.78
C SER A 111 10.99 6.45 3.34
N HIS A 112 11.25 5.26 3.88
CA HIS A 112 12.58 4.92 4.39
C HIS A 112 13.63 4.92 3.27
N ALA A 113 13.32 4.36 2.10
CA ALA A 113 14.22 4.40 0.94
C ALA A 113 14.50 5.84 0.48
N LEU A 114 13.47 6.69 0.43
CA LEU A 114 13.61 8.11 0.06
C LEU A 114 14.45 8.91 1.06
N LEU A 115 14.36 8.60 2.35
CA LEU A 115 15.21 9.23 3.38
C LEU A 115 16.69 8.87 3.22
N LEU A 116 16.98 7.72 2.62
CA LEU A 116 18.35 7.27 2.33
C LEU A 116 18.82 7.68 0.93
N ARG A 117 17.99 8.36 0.14
CA ARG A 117 18.23 8.69 -1.28
C ARG A 117 19.63 9.23 -1.55
N GLU A 118 20.04 10.27 -0.82
CA GLU A 118 21.34 10.91 -1.04
C GLU A 118 22.51 9.94 -0.83
N GLN A 119 22.41 9.09 0.20
CA GLN A 119 23.43 8.10 0.50
C GLN A 119 23.47 6.99 -0.55
N LEU A 120 22.29 6.58 -1.05
CA LEU A 120 22.16 5.56 -2.09
C LEU A 120 22.74 6.05 -3.41
N LEU A 121 22.43 7.26 -3.84
CA LEU A 121 22.93 7.80 -5.12
C LEU A 121 24.43 8.14 -5.10
N GLN A 122 25.02 8.39 -3.92
CA GLN A 122 26.44 8.74 -3.80
C GLN A 122 27.37 7.52 -3.62
N ARG A 123 26.87 6.40 -3.08
CA ARG A 123 27.71 5.26 -2.65
C ARG A 123 27.37 3.95 -3.34
N ASP A 124 27.67 3.89 -4.64
CA ASP A 124 27.45 2.74 -5.52
C ASP A 124 27.99 1.38 -5.02
N THR A 125 29.11 1.37 -4.28
CA THR A 125 29.78 0.13 -3.87
C THR A 125 29.18 -0.52 -2.63
N ASP A 126 28.52 0.28 -1.78
CA ASP A 126 28.05 -0.13 -0.45
C ASP A 126 26.52 -0.10 -0.33
N LEU A 127 25.79 -0.04 -1.44
CA LEU A 127 24.33 0.05 -1.49
C LEU A 127 23.64 -0.98 -0.59
N MET A 128 24.06 -2.23 -0.69
CA MET A 128 23.52 -3.34 0.12
C MET A 128 23.79 -3.18 1.61
N LYS A 129 24.89 -2.52 1.97
CA LYS A 129 25.23 -2.22 3.36
C LYS A 129 24.32 -1.12 3.89
N ILE A 130 24.11 -0.04 3.14
CA ILE A 130 23.23 1.08 3.50
C ILE A 130 21.78 0.61 3.65
N LEU A 131 21.32 -0.23 2.72
CA LEU A 131 19.98 -0.80 2.71
C LEU A 131 19.77 -1.90 3.76
N SER A 132 20.86 -2.41 4.36
CA SER A 132 20.76 -3.40 5.42
C SER A 132 20.30 -2.75 6.71
N VAL A 133 19.26 -3.32 7.30
CA VAL A 133 18.69 -2.93 8.60
C VAL A 133 19.75 -2.77 9.69
N ARG A 134 20.88 -3.50 9.61
CA ARG A 134 21.96 -3.43 10.60
C ARG A 134 22.75 -2.12 10.57
N TYR A 135 22.86 -1.48 9.42
CA TYR A 135 23.61 -0.23 9.25
C TYR A 135 22.70 0.97 8.99
N ALA A 136 21.40 0.73 8.89
CA ALA A 136 20.43 1.78 8.77
C ALA A 136 20.48 2.70 10.01
N PRO A 137 20.30 4.02 9.81
CA PRO A 137 20.22 4.95 10.93
C PRO A 137 19.06 4.56 11.86
N PRO A 138 19.15 4.92 13.15
CA PRO A 138 18.07 4.65 14.10
C PRO A 138 16.75 5.23 13.60
N LEU A 139 15.67 4.48 13.80
CA LEU A 139 14.33 4.84 13.37
C LEU A 139 13.91 6.17 14.01
N CYS A 140 13.57 7.16 13.18
CA CYS A 140 12.98 8.42 13.61
C CYS A 140 11.52 8.46 13.15
N ALA A 141 10.58 8.22 14.07
CA ALA A 141 9.17 8.04 13.71
C ALA A 141 8.57 9.30 13.09
N ASP A 142 8.82 10.48 13.67
CA ASP A 142 8.25 11.74 13.19
C ASP A 142 8.66 12.03 11.74
N LEU A 143 9.95 11.87 11.44
CA LEU A 143 10.48 12.07 10.10
C LEU A 143 9.89 11.05 9.13
N LEU A 144 9.91 9.76 9.49
CA LEU A 144 9.39 8.69 8.64
C LEU A 144 7.91 8.87 8.32
N LEU A 145 7.10 9.16 9.34
CA LEU A 145 5.66 9.37 9.19
C LEU A 145 5.36 10.63 8.38
N SER A 146 6.10 11.72 8.61
CA SER A 146 5.90 12.96 7.84
C SER A 146 6.09 12.74 6.34
N VAL A 147 7.16 12.03 5.94
CA VAL A 147 7.40 11.67 4.54
C VAL A 147 6.33 10.71 4.03
N ALA A 148 5.94 9.71 4.84
CA ALA A 148 4.91 8.74 4.46
C ALA A 148 3.55 9.37 4.16
N PHE A 149 3.14 10.36 4.97
CA PHE A 149 1.92 11.12 4.71
C PHE A 149 2.04 12.01 3.47
N GLN A 150 3.19 12.66 3.27
CA GLN A 150 3.43 13.47 2.06
C GLN A 150 3.35 12.63 0.77
N ILE A 151 3.99 11.46 0.73
CA ILE A 151 3.97 10.60 -0.47
C ILE A 151 2.57 10.00 -0.73
N MET A 152 1.79 9.75 0.32
CA MET A 152 0.44 9.19 0.19
C MET A 152 -0.46 10.07 -0.69
N HIS A 153 -0.33 11.40 -0.59
CA HIS A 153 -1.10 12.33 -1.42
C HIS A 153 -0.60 12.41 -2.86
N ARG A 154 0.69 12.10 -3.11
CA ARG A 154 1.31 12.17 -4.44
C ARG A 154 1.07 10.92 -5.30
N LEU A 155 0.74 9.79 -4.69
CA LEU A 155 0.52 8.53 -5.41
C LEU A 155 -0.88 8.44 -6.06
N PRO A 156 -0.98 7.77 -7.23
CA PRO A 156 -2.24 7.59 -7.93
C PRO A 156 -3.19 6.67 -7.14
N ASP A 157 -4.50 6.96 -7.22
CA ASP A 157 -5.53 6.27 -6.45
C ASP A 157 -5.57 4.76 -6.74
N ASP A 158 -5.30 4.35 -7.98
CA ASP A 158 -5.27 2.94 -8.38
C ASP A 158 -4.14 2.16 -7.67
N LEU A 159 -2.99 2.78 -7.44
CA LEU A 159 -1.88 2.14 -6.75
C LEU A 159 -2.16 2.05 -5.24
N LEU A 160 -2.70 3.12 -4.65
CA LEU A 160 -3.13 3.11 -3.25
C LEU A 160 -4.19 2.04 -2.98
N TYR A 161 -5.09 1.81 -3.93
CA TYR A 161 -6.07 0.74 -3.85
C TYR A 161 -5.43 -0.66 -3.89
N LYS A 162 -4.39 -0.87 -4.70
CA LYS A 162 -3.63 -2.13 -4.68
C LYS A 162 -2.88 -2.31 -3.35
N ILE A 163 -2.29 -1.24 -2.83
CA ILE A 163 -1.66 -1.24 -1.50
C ILE A 163 -2.68 -1.61 -0.44
N ALA A 164 -3.86 -1.01 -0.42
CA ALA A 164 -4.93 -1.34 0.54
C ALA A 164 -5.27 -2.83 0.64
N ARG A 165 -5.11 -3.57 -0.45
CA ARG A 165 -5.62 -4.95 -0.63
C ARG A 165 -4.56 -6.02 -0.57
N HIS A 166 -3.28 -5.66 -0.61
CA HIS A 166 -2.21 -6.66 -0.67
C HIS A 166 -2.11 -7.53 0.59
N THR A 167 -2.66 -7.06 1.71
CA THR A 167 -2.67 -7.82 2.98
C THR A 167 -3.84 -8.82 3.07
N CYS A 168 -4.85 -8.70 2.21
CA CYS A 168 -6.10 -9.47 2.27
C CYS A 168 -6.05 -10.75 1.43
N ASP A 169 -6.79 -11.78 1.86
CA ASP A 169 -6.91 -13.05 1.13
C ASP A 169 -7.68 -12.90 -0.19
N TYR A 170 -8.73 -12.07 -0.20
CA TYR A 170 -9.58 -11.78 -1.35
C TYR A 170 -9.39 -10.33 -1.84
N PRO A 171 -8.32 -10.03 -2.60
CA PRO A 171 -7.99 -8.67 -3.01
C PRO A 171 -9.04 -8.03 -3.93
N ASP A 172 -10.00 -8.78 -4.49
CA ASP A 172 -11.00 -8.25 -5.43
C ASP A 172 -12.33 -7.83 -4.79
N SER A 173 -12.56 -8.18 -3.53
CA SER A 173 -13.81 -7.91 -2.83
C SER A 173 -13.68 -6.67 -1.94
N PRO A 174 -14.49 -5.61 -2.16
CA PRO A 174 -14.46 -4.42 -1.31
C PRO A 174 -14.83 -4.71 0.16
N LYS A 175 -15.58 -5.79 0.42
CA LYS A 175 -16.08 -6.13 1.75
C LYS A 175 -15.01 -6.66 2.70
N ASP A 176 -13.86 -7.08 2.15
CA ASP A 176 -12.79 -7.75 2.88
C ASP A 176 -11.62 -6.82 3.22
N LEU A 177 -11.78 -5.52 2.96
CA LEU A 177 -10.89 -4.52 3.52
C LEU A 177 -11.06 -4.51 5.04
N PRO A 178 -9.97 -4.50 5.83
CA PRO A 178 -10.00 -4.58 7.28
C PRO A 178 -10.43 -3.25 7.92
N TYR A 179 -11.50 -2.66 7.41
CA TYR A 179 -12.13 -1.48 8.00
C TYR A 179 -13.11 -1.90 9.09
N SER A 180 -13.23 -1.06 10.12
CA SER A 180 -14.40 -1.12 10.99
C SER A 180 -15.67 -1.03 10.14
N LYS A 181 -16.72 -1.79 10.51
CA LYS A 181 -18.01 -1.80 9.80
C LYS A 181 -18.54 -0.39 9.58
N THR A 182 -18.39 0.48 10.57
CA THR A 182 -18.80 1.88 10.53
C THR A 182 -18.06 2.67 9.45
N THR A 183 -16.74 2.49 9.35
CA THR A 183 -15.90 3.14 8.33
C THR A 183 -16.27 2.61 6.94
N PHE A 184 -16.49 1.30 6.81
CA PHE A 184 -16.89 0.68 5.55
C PHE A 184 -18.27 1.19 5.06
N GLU A 185 -19.24 1.32 5.96
CA GLU A 185 -20.58 1.87 5.65
C GLU A 185 -20.51 3.34 5.24
N LEU A 186 -19.70 4.16 5.93
CA LEU A 186 -19.47 5.55 5.57
C LEU A 186 -18.82 5.70 4.19
N LEU A 187 -17.87 4.84 3.85
CA LEU A 187 -17.22 4.79 2.54
C LEU A 187 -18.21 4.41 1.43
N LEU A 188 -19.04 3.39 1.66
CA LEU A 188 -20.09 3.01 0.71
C LEU A 188 -21.09 4.13 0.49
N LYS A 189 -21.49 4.83 1.56
CA LYS A 189 -22.36 6.01 1.50
C LYS A 189 -21.72 7.16 0.71
N ARG A 190 -20.42 7.42 0.88
CA ARG A 190 -19.70 8.43 0.08
C ARG A 190 -19.56 8.03 -1.39
N ALA A 191 -19.27 6.76 -1.68
CA ALA A 191 -19.15 6.25 -3.04
C ALA A 191 -20.49 6.32 -3.80
N SER A 192 -21.61 6.03 -3.13
CA SER A 192 -22.94 6.17 -3.73
C SER A 192 -23.28 7.64 -3.99
N LEU A 193 -22.93 8.56 -3.08
CA LEU A 193 -23.08 10.00 -3.29
C LEU A 193 -22.26 10.53 -4.47
N ALA A 194 -20.98 10.17 -4.59
CA ALA A 194 -20.13 10.56 -5.72
C ALA A 194 -20.63 9.98 -7.07
N SER A 195 -21.30 8.82 -7.05
CA SER A 195 -21.94 8.24 -8.24
C SER A 195 -23.24 8.97 -8.64
N SER A 196 -23.93 9.59 -7.68
CA SER A 196 -25.11 10.43 -7.91
C SER A 196 -24.73 11.81 -8.47
N GLU A 197 -23.64 12.39 -7.99
CA GLU A 197 -23.10 13.66 -8.49
C GLU A 197 -22.65 13.54 -9.95
N LYS A 198 -21.89 12.47 -10.29
CA LYS A 198 -21.48 12.19 -11.69
C LYS A 198 -22.65 11.92 -12.64
N LYS A 199 -23.83 11.50 -12.13
CA LYS A 199 -25.07 11.39 -12.91
C LYS A 199 -25.76 12.73 -13.10
N SER A 200 -25.63 13.67 -12.16
CA SER A 200 -26.16 15.03 -12.30
C SER A 200 -25.34 15.86 -13.29
N THR A 201 -24.00 15.76 -13.24
CA THR A 201 -23.12 16.53 -14.15
C THR A 201 -23.17 16.03 -15.60
N LYS A 202 -23.55 14.76 -15.83
CA LYS A 202 -23.85 14.23 -17.18
C LYS A 202 -25.21 14.66 -17.72
N ARG A 203 -26.14 15.12 -16.87
CA ARG A 203 -27.44 15.65 -17.33
C ARG A 203 -27.37 17.13 -17.73
N THR A 204 -26.37 17.87 -17.26
CA THR A 204 -26.18 19.28 -17.63
C THR A 204 -25.30 19.51 -18.86
N SER A 205 -24.76 18.44 -19.48
CA SER A 205 -23.93 18.54 -20.69
C SER A 205 -24.61 18.02 -21.97
N SER A 206 -25.94 17.86 -21.98
CA SER A 206 -26.68 17.42 -23.18
C SER A 206 -27.15 18.55 -24.10
N ASP A 207 -27.01 19.81 -23.70
CA ASP A 207 -27.43 20.96 -24.52
C ASP A 207 -26.23 21.75 -25.03
N TYR A 208 -25.44 21.18 -25.94
CA TYR A 208 -24.70 21.91 -26.98
C TYR A 208 -24.18 20.92 -28.02
N SER A 209 -25.07 20.51 -28.92
CA SER A 209 -24.71 19.84 -30.16
C SER A 209 -24.25 20.87 -31.21
N LYS A 210 -23.00 20.77 -31.67
CA LYS A 210 -22.51 20.94 -33.07
C LYS A 210 -21.06 21.44 -33.10
N CYS A 211 -20.10 20.60 -33.51
CA CYS A 211 -19.35 20.81 -34.75
C CYS A 211 -18.37 19.64 -35.08
N LYS A 212 -18.63 19.01 -36.23
CA LYS A 212 -17.75 18.40 -37.25
C LYS A 212 -16.39 17.73 -36.91
N LYS A 213 -16.34 16.43 -37.25
CA LYS A 213 -15.38 15.67 -38.09
C LYS A 213 -13.86 15.77 -37.83
N CYS A 214 -13.22 14.63 -37.52
CA CYS A 214 -12.26 13.93 -38.41
C CYS A 214 -11.83 12.54 -37.87
N SER A 215 -12.28 11.51 -38.59
CA SER A 215 -11.60 10.26 -39.00
C SER A 215 -10.24 9.87 -38.38
N ASN A 216 -10.15 8.70 -37.73
CA ASN A 216 -9.73 7.41 -38.33
C ASN A 216 -9.42 6.34 -37.26
N GLY A 217 -9.73 5.07 -37.58
CA GLY A 217 -9.13 3.89 -36.93
C GLY A 217 -10.07 2.97 -36.17
N LEU A 218 -11.00 2.31 -36.87
CA LEU A 218 -11.66 1.11 -36.38
C LEU A 218 -10.64 -0.03 -36.24
N VAL A 219 -10.64 -0.71 -35.09
CA VAL A 219 -10.48 -2.16 -35.05
C VAL A 219 -11.66 -2.73 -34.28
N HIS A 220 -12.59 -3.32 -35.05
CA HIS A 220 -13.64 -4.19 -34.56
C HIS A 220 -12.99 -5.48 -34.03
N VAL A 221 -13.24 -5.82 -32.76
CA VAL A 221 -13.17 -7.21 -32.30
C VAL A 221 -14.55 -7.58 -31.80
N THR A 222 -15.21 -8.41 -32.60
CA THR A 222 -16.48 -9.08 -32.32
C THR A 222 -16.30 -10.05 -31.16
N VAL A 223 -17.06 -9.85 -30.08
CA VAL A 223 -17.18 -10.84 -29.00
C VAL A 223 -18.44 -11.66 -29.27
N ASN A 224 -18.26 -12.88 -29.77
CA ASN A 224 -19.31 -13.88 -29.80
C ASN A 224 -19.60 -14.36 -28.38
N ALA A 225 -20.89 -14.56 -28.14
CA ALA A 225 -21.47 -14.97 -26.87
C ALA A 225 -20.96 -16.34 -26.41
N SER A 226 -20.58 -16.43 -25.14
CA SER A 226 -21.01 -17.46 -24.18
C SER A 226 -20.04 -17.45 -23.00
N ASP A 227 -20.31 -16.65 -21.96
CA ASP A 227 -20.17 -17.19 -20.61
C ASP A 227 -20.86 -16.33 -19.54
N LYS A 228 -21.59 -17.02 -18.66
CA LYS A 228 -22.38 -16.43 -17.59
C LYS A 228 -21.45 -15.97 -16.46
N HIS A 229 -20.97 -14.73 -16.49
CA HIS A 229 -20.54 -14.06 -15.26
C HIS A 229 -21.13 -12.65 -15.14
N ARG A 230 -22.18 -12.60 -14.31
CA ARG A 230 -22.87 -11.41 -13.81
C ARG A 230 -21.83 -10.34 -13.42
N GLY A 231 -21.82 -9.24 -14.18
CA GLY A 231 -20.87 -8.16 -14.02
C GLY A 231 -20.83 -7.61 -12.59
N LYS A 232 -19.71 -7.82 -11.90
CA LYS A 232 -19.39 -7.09 -10.67
C LYS A 232 -18.97 -5.68 -11.08
N ARG A 233 -19.82 -4.68 -10.77
CA ARG A 233 -19.42 -3.26 -10.81
C ARG A 233 -18.13 -3.11 -10.01
N LYS A 234 -17.03 -2.68 -10.66
CA LYS A 234 -15.80 -2.27 -9.98
C LYS A 234 -16.11 -1.00 -9.19
N TYR A 235 -16.40 -1.15 -7.91
CA TYR A 235 -16.44 -0.02 -6.99
C TYR A 235 -15.00 0.32 -6.62
N ASN A 236 -14.37 1.22 -7.39
CA ASN A 236 -13.15 1.89 -6.95
C ASN A 236 -13.55 2.90 -5.86
N VAL A 237 -13.86 2.39 -4.67
CA VAL A 237 -14.08 3.22 -3.50
C VAL A 237 -12.72 3.70 -3.02
N ARG A 238 -12.57 5.01 -2.85
CA ARG A 238 -11.35 5.58 -2.27
C ARG A 238 -11.14 4.98 -0.88
N PRO A 239 -9.90 4.60 -0.54
CA PRO A 239 -9.58 4.25 0.83
C PRO A 239 -9.90 5.43 1.77
N PRO A 240 -10.37 5.18 3.01
CA PRO A 240 -10.87 6.19 3.95
C PRO A 240 -9.78 7.08 4.54
N TRP A 241 -8.51 6.74 4.36
CA TRP A 241 -7.37 7.44 4.93
C TRP A 241 -6.82 8.56 4.02
N LYS A 242 -7.52 8.88 2.92
CA LYS A 242 -7.19 9.97 2.00
C LYS A 242 -8.21 11.09 2.07
#